data_AF-A0A3C2B6Z3-F1
#
_entry.id   AF-A0A3C2B6Z3-F1
#
_cell.length_a   1.000
_cell.length_b   1.000
_cell.length_c   1.000
_cell.angle_alpha   90.00
_cell.angle_beta   90.00
_cell.angle_gamma   90.00
#
_symmetry.space_group_name_H-M   'P 1'
#
loop_
_entity.id
_entity.type
_entity.pdbx_description
1 polymer ?
#
loop_
_entity_poly.entity_id
_entity_poly.type
_entity_poly.pdbx_seq_one_letter_code
_entity_poly.pdbx_strand_id
1 'polypeptide(L)'
;VGRMGLNRWLGCIENPRTGREDGPVGTVRLTSKPKDVLVVGAGPAGLQAAIAAARNGHRVTVCEKDTQAGGQVRIAASVPNRAEFGDMIRNQLNECRRLGVSIEYGVSVWPGLVEERTPDHVVVATGAEPSRPWWVGGDVVRVADVREVLDGSAADGGPQPGHTVVVVDEIGFHHATSVAEVLADRGCSVEIVTPGMV
;
A
#
# COMPACT_ATOMS: atom_id res chain seq x y z
N VAL A 1 2.86 -12.20 14.23
CA VAL A 1 2.60 -13.59 14.67
C VAL A 1 1.71 -14.40 13.69
N GLY A 2 0.98 -13.78 12.75
CA GLY A 2 0.03 -14.49 11.87
C GLY A 2 0.58 -15.53 10.87
N ARG A 3 1.88 -15.57 10.56
CA ARG A 3 2.43 -16.59 9.64
C ARG A 3 2.58 -17.98 10.28
N MET A 4 2.75 -18.04 11.61
CA MET A 4 2.88 -19.32 12.31
C MET A 4 1.57 -20.12 12.26
N GLY A 5 0.42 -19.47 12.43
CA GLY A 5 -0.90 -20.11 12.31
C GLY A 5 -1.22 -20.64 10.90
N LEU A 6 -0.44 -20.25 9.89
CA LEU A 6 -0.57 -20.72 8.51
C LEU A 6 0.50 -21.76 8.12
N ASN A 7 1.29 -22.27 9.09
CA ASN A 7 2.45 -23.14 8.84
C ASN A 7 3.42 -22.58 7.79
N ARG A 8 3.60 -21.25 7.77
CA ARG A 8 4.55 -20.57 6.89
C ARG A 8 5.78 -20.13 7.66
N TRP A 9 6.91 -20.05 6.95
CA TRP A 9 8.16 -19.49 7.47
C TRP A 9 7.94 -18.11 8.09
N LEU A 10 8.62 -17.86 9.21
CA LEU A 10 8.65 -16.55 9.86
C LEU A 10 9.10 -15.47 8.87
N GLY A 11 8.56 -14.28 9.04
CA GLY A 11 8.93 -13.12 8.23
C GLY A 11 8.48 -11.84 8.91
N CYS A 12 9.00 -10.72 8.43
CA CYS A 12 8.66 -9.39 8.92
C CYS A 12 8.08 -8.56 7.77
N ILE A 13 7.09 -7.74 8.07
CA ILE A 13 6.49 -6.81 7.11
C ILE A 13 7.47 -5.71 6.67
N GLU A 14 8.40 -5.35 7.55
CA GLU A 14 9.39 -4.26 7.38
C GLU A 14 10.74 -4.75 6.89
N ASN A 15 11.18 -5.94 7.35
CA ASN A 15 12.49 -6.50 7.02
C ASN A 15 12.33 -7.77 6.17
N PRO A 16 12.46 -7.67 4.82
CA PRO A 16 12.35 -8.80 3.90
C PRO A 16 13.35 -9.94 4.15
N ARG A 17 14.45 -9.68 4.88
CA ARG A 17 15.49 -10.66 5.22
C ARG A 17 15.09 -11.60 6.36
N THR A 18 14.10 -11.23 7.17
CA THR A 18 13.68 -12.02 8.34
C THR A 18 13.20 -13.40 7.89
N GLY A 19 13.80 -14.46 8.43
CA GLY A 19 13.55 -15.85 8.04
C GLY A 19 14.19 -16.26 6.71
N ARG A 20 15.08 -15.44 6.14
CA ARG A 20 15.83 -15.66 4.90
C ARG A 20 17.29 -15.18 5.03
N GLU A 21 17.84 -15.26 6.22
CA GLU A 21 19.14 -14.68 6.57
C GLU A 21 20.30 -15.32 5.79
N ASP A 22 20.18 -16.60 5.46
CA ASP A 22 21.15 -17.38 4.66
C ASP A 22 21.02 -17.12 3.14
N GLY A 23 19.99 -16.39 2.71
CA GLY A 23 19.74 -16.08 1.31
C GLY A 23 20.36 -14.77 0.82
N PRO A 24 20.35 -14.52 -0.49
CA PRO A 24 20.89 -13.28 -1.07
C PRO A 24 20.02 -12.04 -0.78
N VAL A 25 18.81 -12.22 -0.23
CA VAL A 25 17.86 -11.14 0.03
C VAL A 25 18.49 -10.10 0.95
N GLY A 26 18.49 -8.84 0.50
CA GLY A 26 19.04 -7.70 1.24
C GLY A 26 20.56 -7.69 1.37
N THR A 27 21.29 -8.60 0.71
CA THR A 27 22.74 -8.50 0.59
C THR A 27 23.10 -7.32 -0.30
N VAL A 28 23.94 -6.41 0.21
CA VAL A 28 24.40 -5.25 -0.55
C VAL A 28 25.60 -5.65 -1.41
N ARG A 29 25.51 -5.37 -2.71
CA ARG A 29 26.58 -5.54 -3.69
C ARG A 29 26.74 -4.24 -4.47
N LEU A 30 27.63 -3.38 -4.00
CA LEU A 30 27.88 -2.09 -4.64
C LEU A 30 28.29 -2.27 -6.10
N THR A 31 27.59 -1.57 -7.00
CA THR A 31 27.95 -1.51 -8.42
C THR A 31 29.11 -0.55 -8.66
N SER A 32 30.03 -0.93 -9.55
CA SER A 32 31.04 -0.01 -10.10
C SER A 32 30.51 0.82 -11.28
N LYS A 33 29.29 0.52 -11.76
CA LYS A 33 28.61 1.21 -12.86
C LYS A 33 27.19 1.58 -12.43
N PRO A 34 27.02 2.70 -11.68
CA PRO A 34 25.70 3.19 -11.31
C PRO A 34 24.81 3.40 -12.52
N LYS A 35 23.53 3.06 -12.35
CA LYS A 35 22.47 3.24 -13.36
C LYS A 35 21.39 4.16 -12.82
N ASP A 36 20.68 4.84 -13.71
CA ASP A 36 19.50 5.64 -13.38
C ASP A 36 18.26 4.74 -13.32
N VAL A 37 17.63 4.66 -12.15
CA VAL A 37 16.46 3.83 -11.89
C VAL A 37 15.27 4.74 -11.60
N LEU A 38 14.25 4.64 -12.45
CA LEU A 38 12.96 5.29 -12.22
C LEU A 38 12.00 4.32 -11.54
N VAL A 39 11.49 4.67 -10.37
CA VAL A 39 10.48 3.90 -9.64
C VAL A 39 9.14 4.61 -9.74
N VAL A 40 8.11 3.91 -10.19
CA VAL A 40 6.76 4.46 -10.38
C VAL A 40 5.86 4.05 -9.21
N GLY A 41 5.55 4.99 -8.32
CA GLY A 41 4.75 4.84 -7.12
C GLY A 41 5.58 4.83 -5.84
N ALA A 42 5.21 5.67 -4.87
CA ALA A 42 5.82 5.75 -3.53
C ALA A 42 5.00 4.98 -2.46
N GLY A 43 4.36 3.88 -2.87
CA GLY A 43 3.85 2.86 -1.95
C GLY A 43 4.98 2.03 -1.32
N PRO A 44 4.67 1.09 -0.40
CA PRO A 44 5.69 0.29 0.30
C PRO A 44 6.60 -0.52 -0.64
N ALA A 45 6.05 -1.03 -1.74
CA ALA A 45 6.82 -1.75 -2.76
C ALA A 45 7.83 -0.85 -3.46
N GLY A 46 7.40 0.34 -3.91
CA GLY A 46 8.25 1.29 -4.60
C GLY A 46 9.35 1.85 -3.69
N LEU A 47 9.01 2.22 -2.46
CA LEU A 47 9.99 2.69 -1.49
C LEU A 47 11.04 1.62 -1.16
N GLN A 48 10.64 0.37 -0.94
CA GLN A 48 11.61 -0.72 -0.72
C GLN A 48 12.46 -1.02 -1.95
N ALA A 49 11.90 -0.96 -3.15
CA ALA A 49 12.66 -1.10 -4.39
C ALA A 49 13.70 0.02 -4.54
N ALA A 50 13.32 1.27 -4.21
CA ALA A 50 14.20 2.42 -4.23
C ALA A 50 15.34 2.28 -3.22
N ILE A 51 15.04 1.87 -1.99
CA ILE A 51 16.04 1.57 -0.94
C ILE A 51 17.00 0.48 -1.42
N ALA A 52 16.48 -0.61 -1.98
CA ALA A 52 17.30 -1.71 -2.46
C ALA A 52 18.23 -1.26 -3.60
N ALA A 53 17.73 -0.52 -4.59
CA ALA A 53 18.54 -0.02 -5.70
C ALA A 53 19.61 0.98 -5.21
N ALA A 54 19.23 1.95 -4.38
CA ALA A 54 20.16 2.95 -3.86
C ALA A 54 21.24 2.34 -2.96
N ARG A 55 20.90 1.35 -2.11
CA ARG A 55 21.89 0.59 -1.32
C ARG A 55 22.94 -0.11 -2.18
N ASN A 56 22.59 -0.52 -3.39
CA ASN A 56 23.53 -1.13 -4.34
C ASN A 56 24.28 -0.10 -5.20
N GLY A 57 24.10 1.21 -4.95
CA GLY A 57 24.85 2.28 -5.59
C GLY A 57 24.22 2.87 -6.85
N HIS A 58 22.94 2.60 -7.12
CA HIS A 58 22.21 3.21 -8.24
C HIS A 58 21.69 4.61 -7.89
N ARG A 59 21.48 5.44 -8.92
CA ARG A 59 20.79 6.74 -8.78
C ARG A 59 19.29 6.48 -8.94
N VAL A 60 18.49 6.89 -7.97
CA VAL A 60 17.08 6.52 -7.93
C VAL A 60 16.20 7.75 -7.81
N THR A 61 15.20 7.81 -8.68
CA THR A 61 14.08 8.75 -8.61
C THR A 61 12.78 7.97 -8.46
N VAL A 62 11.98 8.33 -7.46
CA VAL A 62 10.62 7.81 -7.27
C VAL A 62 9.64 8.88 -7.71
N CYS A 63 8.72 8.56 -8.61
CA CYS A 63 7.60 9.43 -8.97
C CYS A 63 6.33 8.93 -8.30
N GLU A 64 5.62 9.83 -7.61
CA GLU A 64 4.34 9.57 -6.94
C GLU A 64 3.29 10.55 -7.46
N LYS A 65 2.11 10.04 -7.81
CA LYS A 65 1.01 10.86 -8.34
C LYS A 65 0.38 11.72 -7.24
N ASP A 66 0.35 11.21 -6.01
CA ASP A 66 -0.22 11.90 -4.86
C ASP A 66 0.77 12.92 -4.27
N THR A 67 0.29 13.76 -3.35
CA THR A 67 1.11 14.78 -2.65
C THR A 67 1.98 14.21 -1.53
N GLN A 68 1.88 12.91 -1.26
CA GLN A 68 2.58 12.23 -0.18
C GLN A 68 2.75 10.74 -0.49
N ALA A 69 3.79 10.14 0.09
CA ALA A 69 4.07 8.71 -0.06
C ALA A 69 3.17 7.85 0.86
N GLY A 70 3.19 6.54 0.60
CA GLY A 70 2.58 5.52 1.46
C GLY A 70 1.55 4.65 0.76
N GLY A 71 0.94 5.12 -0.33
CA GLY A 71 -0.09 4.40 -1.06
C GLY A 71 -1.18 3.85 -0.12
N GLN A 72 -1.56 2.59 -0.31
CA GLN A 72 -2.62 1.95 0.49
C GLN A 72 -2.27 1.79 1.99
N VAL A 73 -0.99 1.80 2.38
CA VAL A 73 -0.60 1.71 3.80
C VAL A 73 -1.03 2.96 4.55
N ARG A 74 -1.04 4.12 3.89
CA ARG A 74 -1.54 5.37 4.48
C ARG A 74 -3.04 5.28 4.81
N ILE A 75 -3.82 4.62 3.96
CA ILE A 75 -5.24 4.37 4.20
C ILE A 75 -5.40 3.37 5.36
N ALA A 76 -4.63 2.28 5.38
CA ALA A 76 -4.67 1.33 6.48
C ALA A 76 -4.31 1.99 7.84
N ALA A 77 -3.36 2.92 7.84
CA ALA A 77 -2.93 3.65 9.02
C ALA A 77 -3.92 4.73 9.51
N SER A 78 -4.95 5.08 8.72
CA SER A 78 -6.00 6.01 9.18
C SER A 78 -6.97 5.37 10.19
N VAL A 79 -6.99 4.03 10.26
CA VAL A 79 -7.78 3.27 11.22
C VAL A 79 -7.10 3.36 12.60
N PRO A 80 -7.80 3.78 13.67
CA PRO A 80 -7.18 4.09 14.97
C PRO A 80 -6.26 2.98 15.51
N ASN A 81 -6.71 1.73 15.48
CA ASN A 81 -5.97 0.56 15.98
C ASN A 81 -4.90 0.03 15.00
N ARG A 82 -4.57 0.81 13.97
CA ARG A 82 -3.62 0.48 12.91
C ARG A 82 -2.67 1.63 12.58
N ALA A 83 -2.68 2.70 13.38
CA ALA A 83 -1.81 3.86 13.17
C ALA A 83 -0.32 3.48 13.04
N GLU A 84 0.12 2.41 13.72
CA GLU A 84 1.48 1.87 13.65
C GLU A 84 1.93 1.46 12.24
N PHE A 85 1.02 1.17 11.29
CA PHE A 85 1.42 0.90 9.91
C PHE A 85 2.04 2.13 9.23
N GLY A 86 1.73 3.34 9.71
CA GLY A 86 2.37 4.58 9.26
C GLY A 86 3.88 4.60 9.53
N ASP A 87 4.33 3.88 10.56
CA ASP A 87 5.75 3.79 10.94
C ASP A 87 6.58 3.15 9.83
N MET A 88 6.02 2.18 9.11
CA MET A 88 6.68 1.54 7.98
C MET A 88 7.00 2.53 6.87
N ILE A 89 6.05 3.39 6.52
CA ILE A 89 6.27 4.41 5.49
C ILE A 89 7.27 5.45 5.98
N ARG A 90 7.17 5.89 7.25
CA ARG A 90 8.15 6.80 7.86
C ARG A 90 9.56 6.23 7.81
N ASN A 91 9.74 4.96 8.20
CA ASN A 91 11.04 4.29 8.23
C ASN A 91 11.63 4.18 6.83
N GLN A 92 10.81 3.84 5.84
CA GLN A 92 11.21 3.75 4.45
C GLN A 92 11.61 5.11 3.86
N LEU A 93 10.84 6.16 4.13
CA LEU A 93 11.18 7.52 3.70
C LEU A 93 12.48 8.03 4.33
N ASN A 94 12.69 7.75 5.62
CA ASN A 94 13.94 8.08 6.31
C ASN A 94 15.14 7.38 5.65
N GLU A 95 14.98 6.11 5.30
CA GLU A 95 16.03 5.35 4.62
C GLU A 95 16.28 5.84 3.19
N CYS A 96 15.23 6.13 2.42
CA CYS A 96 15.34 6.77 1.11
C CYS A 96 16.14 8.08 1.20
N ARG A 97 15.80 8.95 2.16
CA ARG A 97 16.50 10.21 2.40
C ARG A 97 17.98 9.98 2.75
N ARG A 98 18.28 9.01 3.62
CA ARG A 98 19.65 8.67 4.01
C ARG A 98 20.49 8.19 2.82
N LEU A 99 19.85 7.50 1.88
CA LEU A 99 20.50 6.95 0.68
C LEU A 99 20.53 7.93 -0.51
N GLY A 100 19.95 9.13 -0.37
CA GLY A 100 19.92 10.13 -1.44
C GLY A 100 18.94 9.81 -2.57
N VAL A 101 17.89 9.03 -2.30
CA VAL A 101 16.79 8.81 -3.25
C VAL A 101 16.01 10.11 -3.45
N SER A 102 15.80 10.51 -4.71
CA SER A 102 14.91 11.62 -5.05
C SER A 102 13.47 11.13 -5.09
N ILE A 103 12.53 11.88 -4.49
CA ILE A 103 11.10 11.56 -4.54
C ILE A 103 10.37 12.79 -5.06
N GLU A 104 9.67 12.62 -6.18
CA GLU A 104 8.90 13.65 -6.87
C GLU A 104 7.41 13.36 -6.70
N TYR A 105 6.70 14.24 -5.97
CA TYR A 105 5.26 14.16 -5.74
C TYR A 105 4.48 14.92 -6.81
N GLY A 106 3.20 14.58 -6.99
CA GLY A 106 2.35 15.18 -8.02
C GLY A 106 2.73 14.78 -9.45
N VAL A 107 3.50 13.70 -9.62
CA VAL A 107 3.99 13.24 -10.92
C VAL A 107 3.37 11.88 -11.26
N SER A 108 2.37 11.92 -12.14
CA SER A 108 1.86 10.71 -12.81
C SER A 108 2.84 10.28 -13.90
N VAL A 109 3.15 8.98 -13.97
CA VAL A 109 4.06 8.44 -15.01
C VAL A 109 3.25 7.77 -16.11
N TRP A 110 3.53 8.14 -17.36
CA TRP A 110 3.01 7.52 -18.58
C TRP A 110 4.19 7.11 -19.49
N PRO A 111 3.98 6.31 -20.56
CA PRO A 111 5.06 5.85 -21.43
C PRO A 111 5.95 6.98 -21.99
N GLY A 112 5.36 8.09 -22.43
CA GLY A 112 6.11 9.25 -22.93
C GLY A 112 7.05 9.88 -21.90
N LEU A 113 6.65 9.98 -20.62
CA LEU A 113 7.55 10.50 -19.57
C LEU A 113 8.77 9.61 -19.36
N VAL A 114 8.60 8.29 -19.50
CA VAL A 114 9.71 7.32 -19.42
C VAL A 114 10.67 7.54 -20.59
N GLU A 115 10.14 7.74 -21.80
CA GLU A 115 10.93 8.07 -22.99
C GLU A 115 11.67 9.40 -22.84
N GLU A 116 11.04 10.44 -22.28
CA GLU A 116 11.65 11.75 -22.05
C GLU A 116 12.79 11.69 -21.01
N ARG A 117 12.62 10.92 -19.94
CA ARG A 117 13.61 10.80 -18.85
C ARG A 117 14.73 9.80 -19.16
N THR A 118 14.52 8.92 -20.15
CA THR A 118 15.48 7.88 -20.57
C THR A 118 16.18 7.15 -19.41
N PRO A 119 15.47 6.61 -18.40
CA PRO A 119 16.13 5.88 -17.33
C PRO A 119 16.72 4.56 -17.86
N ASP A 120 17.78 4.05 -17.23
CA ASP A 120 18.34 2.74 -17.58
C ASP A 120 17.38 1.59 -17.20
N HIS A 121 16.62 1.77 -16.11
CA HIS A 121 15.66 0.80 -15.60
C HIS A 121 14.40 1.49 -15.09
N VAL A 122 13.27 0.82 -15.25
CA VAL A 122 11.97 1.24 -14.69
C VAL A 122 11.44 0.15 -13.78
N VAL A 123 11.05 0.53 -12.56
CA VAL A 123 10.33 -0.33 -11.62
C VAL A 123 8.90 0.15 -11.50
N VAL A 124 7.94 -0.67 -11.94
CA VAL A 124 6.51 -0.36 -11.85
C VAL A 124 5.98 -0.84 -10.50
N ALA A 125 5.57 0.10 -9.64
CA ALA A 125 5.05 -0.15 -8.30
C ALA A 125 3.77 0.65 -8.02
N THR A 126 2.88 0.73 -9.01
CA THR A 126 1.67 1.56 -9.03
C THR A 126 0.53 1.08 -8.12
N GLY A 127 0.71 -0.06 -7.44
CA GLY A 127 -0.28 -0.60 -6.51
C GLY A 127 -1.37 -1.41 -7.22
N ALA A 128 -2.58 -1.38 -6.66
CA ALA A 128 -3.73 -2.13 -7.14
C ALA A 128 -5.02 -1.34 -6.88
N GLU A 129 -6.06 -1.65 -7.65
CA GLU A 129 -7.38 -1.04 -7.59
C GLU A 129 -8.43 -2.06 -7.12
N PRO A 130 -9.55 -1.61 -6.53
CA PRO A 130 -10.62 -2.52 -6.11
C PRO A 130 -11.27 -3.14 -7.35
N SER A 131 -11.59 -4.43 -7.26
CA SER A 131 -12.51 -5.03 -8.21
C SER A 131 -13.91 -4.93 -7.63
N ARG A 132 -14.82 -4.29 -8.37
CA ARG A 132 -16.23 -4.28 -8.01
C ARG A 132 -16.77 -5.71 -8.07
N PRO A 133 -17.45 -6.22 -7.03
CA PRO A 133 -17.92 -7.61 -7.06
C PRO A 133 -18.89 -7.85 -8.22
N TRP A 134 -18.74 -9.01 -8.87
CA TRP A 134 -19.50 -9.37 -10.08
C TRP A 134 -21.01 -9.46 -9.86
N TRP A 135 -21.45 -9.70 -8.62
CA TRP A 135 -22.85 -9.78 -8.22
C TRP A 135 -23.48 -8.40 -7.95
N VAL A 136 -22.68 -7.33 -7.93
CA VAL A 136 -23.18 -5.96 -7.79
C VAL A 136 -23.55 -5.40 -9.17
N GLY A 137 -24.85 -5.20 -9.41
CA GLY A 137 -25.36 -4.53 -10.60
C GLY A 137 -24.75 -3.14 -10.83
N GLY A 138 -24.61 -2.75 -12.10
CA GLY A 138 -24.05 -1.44 -12.46
C GLY A 138 -24.91 -0.25 -12.05
N ASP A 139 -26.21 -0.47 -11.85
CA ASP A 139 -27.21 0.48 -11.38
C ASP A 139 -27.24 0.63 -9.86
N VAL A 140 -26.54 -0.25 -9.12
CA VAL A 140 -26.50 -0.19 -7.65
C VAL A 140 -25.54 0.90 -7.20
N VAL A 141 -26.07 2.01 -6.72
CA VAL A 141 -25.27 3.21 -6.37
C VAL A 141 -24.79 3.25 -4.91
N ARG A 142 -25.36 2.44 -4.01
CA ARG A 142 -24.99 2.41 -2.58
C ARG A 142 -23.97 1.31 -2.26
N VAL A 143 -22.91 1.23 -3.04
CA VAL A 143 -21.80 0.30 -2.84
C VAL A 143 -20.52 1.10 -2.85
N ALA A 144 -19.77 1.00 -1.76
CA ALA A 144 -18.46 1.61 -1.60
C ALA A 144 -17.43 0.55 -1.24
N ASP A 145 -16.22 0.68 -1.77
CA ASP A 145 -15.10 -0.14 -1.35
C ASP A 145 -14.50 0.36 -0.03
N VAL A 146 -13.74 -0.51 0.64
CA VAL A 146 -13.14 -0.21 1.96
C VAL A 146 -12.32 1.09 1.93
N ARG A 147 -11.59 1.36 0.86
CA ARG A 147 -10.73 2.53 0.74
C ARG A 147 -11.56 3.80 0.67
N GLU A 148 -12.60 3.82 -0.17
CA GLU A 148 -13.54 4.94 -0.30
C GLU A 148 -14.17 5.33 1.04
N VAL A 149 -14.49 4.35 1.89
CA VAL A 149 -15.04 4.61 3.22
C VAL A 149 -14.00 5.15 4.20
N LEU A 150 -12.77 4.60 4.15
CA LEU A 150 -11.69 4.94 5.07
C LEU A 150 -11.02 6.27 4.74
N ASP A 151 -10.89 6.61 3.46
CA ASP A 151 -10.34 7.89 3.00
C ASP A 151 -11.40 8.99 2.83
N GLY A 152 -12.68 8.63 2.95
CA GLY A 152 -13.81 9.55 2.88
C GLY A 152 -14.21 9.97 1.46
N SER A 153 -13.72 9.27 0.43
CA SER A 153 -14.06 9.52 -0.97
C SER A 153 -15.33 8.81 -1.46
N ALA A 154 -15.98 8.02 -0.60
CA ALA A 154 -17.25 7.36 -0.92
C ALA A 154 -18.32 8.36 -1.42
N ALA A 155 -19.09 7.92 -2.42
CA ALA A 155 -20.17 8.71 -3.02
C ALA A 155 -21.18 9.19 -1.96
N ASP A 156 -21.75 10.37 -2.18
CA ASP A 156 -22.70 11.05 -1.28
C ASP A 156 -22.16 11.24 0.16
N GLY A 157 -20.84 11.32 0.32
CA GLY A 157 -20.17 11.45 1.62
C GLY A 157 -20.06 10.14 2.41
N GLY A 158 -20.45 9.01 1.82
CA GLY A 158 -20.41 7.69 2.44
C GLY A 158 -21.40 7.50 3.59
N PRO A 159 -21.30 6.38 4.33
CA PRO A 159 -22.18 6.09 5.45
C PRO A 159 -22.10 7.12 6.58
N GLN A 160 -23.27 7.51 7.10
CA GLN A 160 -23.43 8.55 8.12
C GLN A 160 -23.97 7.94 9.44
N PRO A 161 -23.84 8.65 10.59
CA PRO A 161 -24.40 8.20 11.85
C PRO A 161 -25.89 7.84 11.73
N GLY A 162 -26.27 6.68 12.27
CA GLY A 162 -27.63 6.14 12.19
C GLY A 162 -27.94 5.31 10.94
N HIS A 163 -27.03 5.24 9.95
CA HIS A 163 -27.20 4.34 8.81
C HIS A 163 -26.94 2.88 9.20
N THR A 164 -27.64 1.96 8.56
CA THR A 164 -27.34 0.52 8.60
C THR A 164 -26.46 0.15 7.42
N VAL A 165 -25.32 -0.50 7.68
CA VAL A 165 -24.32 -0.87 6.68
C VAL A 165 -24.06 -2.37 6.74
N VAL A 166 -24.12 -3.03 5.59
CA VAL A 166 -23.68 -4.42 5.44
C VAL A 166 -22.27 -4.42 4.87
N VAL A 167 -21.33 -5.00 5.61
CA VAL A 167 -19.95 -5.22 5.18
C VAL A 167 -19.86 -6.65 4.65
N VAL A 168 -19.69 -6.79 3.34
CA VAL A 168 -19.49 -8.10 2.69
C VAL A 168 -17.99 -8.40 2.62
N ASP A 169 -17.53 -9.36 3.42
CA ASP A 169 -16.12 -9.77 3.47
C ASP A 169 -15.90 -11.08 2.72
N GLU A 170 -15.48 -10.98 1.46
CA GLU A 170 -15.09 -12.13 0.65
C GLU A 170 -13.58 -12.47 0.76
N ILE A 171 -12.79 -11.65 1.48
CA ILE A 171 -11.34 -11.77 1.57
C ILE A 171 -10.93 -12.51 2.85
N GLY A 172 -11.69 -12.34 3.93
CA GLY A 172 -11.40 -12.94 5.24
C GLY A 172 -10.16 -12.34 5.89
N PHE A 173 -9.95 -11.04 5.72
CA PHE A 173 -8.78 -10.35 6.26
C PHE A 173 -9.13 -8.98 6.86
N HIS A 174 -8.12 -8.25 7.30
CA HIS A 174 -8.32 -7.08 8.15
C HIS A 174 -9.12 -5.93 7.52
N HIS A 175 -9.28 -5.86 6.20
CA HIS A 175 -10.00 -4.77 5.53
C HIS A 175 -11.44 -4.63 6.04
N ALA A 176 -12.19 -5.74 6.09
CA ALA A 176 -13.59 -5.74 6.52
C ALA A 176 -13.75 -5.36 8.00
N THR A 177 -12.93 -5.96 8.86
CA THR A 177 -12.97 -5.64 10.30
C THR A 177 -12.56 -4.19 10.57
N SER A 178 -11.62 -3.64 9.80
CA SER A 178 -11.20 -2.24 9.92
C SER A 178 -12.30 -1.26 9.54
N VAL A 179 -12.98 -1.50 8.40
CA VAL A 179 -14.07 -0.61 7.99
C VAL A 179 -15.28 -0.74 8.91
N ALA A 180 -15.57 -1.95 9.39
CA ALA A 180 -16.66 -2.18 10.32
C ALA A 180 -16.46 -1.44 11.65
N GLU A 181 -15.25 -1.49 12.20
CA GLU A 181 -14.88 -0.74 13.40
C GLU A 181 -15.04 0.77 13.19
N VAL A 182 -14.47 1.32 12.10
CA VAL A 182 -14.59 2.75 11.78
C VAL A 182 -16.05 3.19 11.59
N LEU A 183 -16.87 2.36 10.95
CA LEU A 183 -18.29 2.66 10.74
C LEU A 183 -19.09 2.61 12.05
N ALA A 184 -18.80 1.64 12.92
CA ALA A 184 -19.40 1.55 14.24
C ALA A 184 -19.03 2.78 15.10
N ASP A 185 -17.77 3.20 15.09
CA ASP A 185 -17.30 4.42 15.78
C ASP A 185 -17.95 5.70 15.22
N ARG A 186 -18.29 5.71 13.93
CA ARG A 186 -19.09 6.79 13.29
C ARG A 186 -20.59 6.70 13.62
N GLY A 187 -21.03 5.74 14.43
CA GLY A 187 -22.43 5.59 14.83
C GLY A 187 -23.31 4.88 13.81
N CYS A 188 -22.75 4.11 12.88
CA CYS A 188 -23.51 3.23 11.99
C CYS A 188 -23.87 1.91 12.70
N SER A 189 -25.01 1.31 12.34
CA SER A 189 -25.31 -0.08 12.67
C SER A 189 -24.65 -0.99 11.63
N VAL A 190 -23.66 -1.79 12.04
CA VAL A 190 -22.86 -2.59 11.10
C VAL A 190 -23.20 -4.08 11.21
N GLU A 191 -23.50 -4.71 10.08
CA GLU A 191 -23.62 -6.16 9.94
C GLU A 191 -22.49 -6.67 9.05
N ILE A 192 -21.75 -7.69 9.49
CA ILE A 192 -20.68 -8.30 8.70
C ILE A 192 -21.17 -9.64 8.16
N VAL A 193 -21.11 -9.81 6.85
CA VAL A 193 -21.40 -11.07 6.16
C VAL A 193 -20.11 -11.61 5.57
N THR A 194 -19.67 -12.78 6.02
CA THR A 194 -18.44 -13.40 5.55
C THR A 194 -18.62 -14.92 5.36
N PRO A 195 -18.03 -15.52 4.31
CA PRO A 195 -17.94 -16.97 4.19
C PRO A 195 -16.75 -17.55 4.98
N GLY A 196 -15.86 -16.70 5.53
CA GLY A 196 -14.73 -17.14 6.34
C GLY A 196 -15.16 -17.58 7.73
N MET A 197 -14.63 -18.71 8.23
CA MET A 197 -14.66 -18.97 9.67
C MET A 197 -13.65 -18.02 10.33
N VAL A 198 -14.14 -17.22 11.27
CA VAL A 198 -13.34 -16.39 12.18
C VAL A 198 -12.43 -17.25 13.06
#